data_AF-A0A379W1R5-F1
#
_entry.id   AF-A0A379W1R5-F1
#
_cell.length_a   1.000
_cell.length_b   1.000
_cell.length_c   1.000
_cell.angle_alpha   90.00
_cell.angle_beta   90.00
_cell.angle_gamma   90.00
#
_symmetry.space_group_name_H-M   'P 1'
#
loop_
_entity.id
_entity.type
_entity.pdbx_description
1 polymer ?
#
loop_
_entity_poly.entity_id
_entity_poly.type
_entity_poly.pdbx_seq_one_letter_code
_entity_poly.pdbx_strand_id
1 'polypeptide(L)'
;MKQIRMLAQYYVDLMMKLGLVRFSMLLALALVVLAIVVQMAVTMVLHGQVESIDVIRSIFFGLLITPWAVYFLSVVVEQLEESRQRLSRLVQKLEEMRERDLKLNVQLKDNIAQLNQEIADREKAEAELQETFEQLKVEIKEREEAQIQLEQQSSFLRSFLDASPDLVFYRNEDKEFSGCNRAMELLTGKSENSWCI
;
A
#
# COMPACT_ATOMS: atom_id res chain seq x y z
N MET A 1 6.41 -36.68 27.83
CA MET A 1 6.50 -35.54 26.89
C MET A 1 7.03 -34.25 27.52
N LYS A 2 6.45 -33.74 28.63
CA LYS A 2 6.93 -32.49 29.29
C LYS A 2 8.34 -32.59 29.89
N GLN A 3 8.69 -33.73 30.49
CA GLN A 3 10.02 -33.92 31.11
C GLN A 3 11.16 -33.98 30.08
N ILE A 4 10.94 -34.54 28.89
CA ILE A 4 11.92 -34.57 27.79
C ILE A 4 12.20 -33.16 27.29
N ARG A 5 11.16 -32.32 27.18
CA ARG A 5 11.32 -30.90 26.80
C ARG A 5 12.06 -30.09 27.86
N MET A 6 11.83 -30.36 29.14
CA MET A 6 12.49 -29.64 30.23
C MET A 6 13.96 -30.05 30.37
N LEU A 7 14.29 -31.33 30.19
CA LEU A 7 15.68 -31.81 30.08
C LEU A 7 16.38 -31.22 28.84
N ALA A 8 15.70 -31.16 27.70
CA ALA A 8 16.26 -30.53 26.50
C ALA A 8 16.50 -29.03 26.70
N GLN A 9 15.58 -28.32 27.35
CA GLN A 9 15.75 -26.90 27.70
C GLN A 9 16.89 -26.69 28.68
N TYR A 10 17.01 -27.53 29.71
CA TYR A 10 18.13 -27.51 30.65
C TYR A 10 19.47 -27.78 29.95
N TYR A 11 19.51 -28.73 29.02
CA TYR A 11 20.68 -29.00 28.16
C TYR A 11 21.08 -27.77 27.33
N VAL A 12 20.09 -27.10 26.71
CA VAL A 12 20.32 -25.91 25.88
C VAL A 12 20.81 -24.72 26.71
N ASP A 13 20.30 -24.54 27.92
CA ASP A 13 20.66 -23.43 28.80
C ASP A 13 22.03 -23.64 29.47
N LEU A 14 22.35 -24.90 29.82
CA LEU A 14 23.67 -25.30 30.29
C LEU A 14 24.74 -25.13 29.20
N MET A 15 24.39 -25.43 27.95
CA MET A 15 25.25 -25.21 26.77
C MET A 15 25.52 -23.72 26.50
N MET A 16 24.57 -22.83 26.79
CA MET A 16 24.75 -21.38 26.65
C MET A 16 25.63 -20.76 27.74
N LYS A 17 25.70 -21.35 28.95
CA LYS A 17 26.46 -20.79 30.09
C LYS A 17 27.93 -21.18 30.13
N LEU A 18 28.31 -22.37 29.65
CA LEU A 18 29.66 -22.89 29.82
C LEU A 18 30.64 -22.56 28.68
N GLY A 19 30.15 -22.01 27.58
CA GLY A 19 30.94 -21.83 26.36
C GLY A 19 31.07 -23.14 25.58
N LEU A 20 30.80 -23.05 24.29
CA LEU A 20 30.55 -24.18 23.38
C LEU A 20 31.64 -25.27 23.41
N VAL A 21 32.91 -24.84 23.47
CA VAL A 21 34.09 -25.72 23.50
C VAL A 21 34.23 -26.45 24.84
N ARG A 22 33.93 -25.78 25.96
CA ARG A 22 34.08 -26.40 27.29
C ARG A 22 32.97 -27.42 27.56
N PHE A 23 31.77 -27.15 27.07
CA PHE A 23 30.66 -28.10 27.16
C PHE A 23 30.91 -29.35 26.32
N SER A 24 31.46 -29.21 25.10
CA SER A 24 31.79 -30.35 24.25
C SER A 24 32.84 -31.27 24.90
N MET A 25 33.87 -30.67 25.52
CA MET A 25 34.92 -31.39 26.23
C MET A 25 34.39 -32.13 27.46
N LEU A 26 33.48 -31.51 28.23
CA LEU A 26 32.86 -32.14 29.40
C LEU A 26 31.92 -33.28 29.04
N LEU A 27 31.11 -33.12 27.98
CA LEU A 27 30.18 -34.15 27.53
C LEU A 27 30.93 -35.36 26.95
N ALA A 28 32.01 -35.12 26.20
CA ALA A 28 32.90 -36.17 25.70
C ALA A 28 33.52 -36.96 26.86
N LEU A 29 34.01 -36.27 27.89
CA LEU A 29 34.60 -36.90 29.07
C LEU A 29 33.55 -37.73 29.84
N ALA A 30 32.34 -37.21 29.99
CA ALA A 30 31.23 -37.92 30.64
C ALA A 30 30.84 -39.22 29.89
N LEU A 31 30.80 -39.19 28.55
CA LEU A 31 30.52 -40.37 27.72
C LEU A 31 31.61 -41.44 27.85
N VAL A 32 32.89 -41.02 27.85
CA VAL A 32 34.02 -41.95 28.04
C VAL A 32 33.95 -42.61 29.41
N VAL A 33 33.69 -41.83 30.48
CA VAL A 33 33.54 -42.36 31.84
C VAL A 33 32.36 -43.33 31.91
N LEU A 34 31.22 -42.99 31.33
CA LEU A 34 30.05 -43.86 31.28
C LEU A 34 30.36 -45.19 30.57
N ALA A 35 31.08 -45.14 29.44
CA ALA A 35 31.48 -46.34 28.70
C ALA A 35 32.38 -47.25 29.54
N ILE A 36 33.33 -46.68 30.29
CA ILE A 36 34.20 -47.44 31.21
C ILE A 36 33.37 -48.08 32.33
N VAL A 37 32.42 -47.34 32.92
CA VAL A 37 31.55 -47.87 33.99
C VAL A 37 30.66 -49.01 33.47
N VAL A 38 30.06 -48.85 32.28
CA VAL A 38 29.24 -49.90 31.67
C VAL A 38 30.07 -51.14 31.36
N GLN A 39 31.27 -50.98 30.79
CA GLN A 39 32.19 -52.10 30.58
C GLN A 39 32.51 -52.80 31.90
N MET A 40 32.96 -52.06 32.91
CA MET A 40 33.31 -52.60 34.23
C MET A 40 32.13 -53.39 34.85
N ALA A 41 30.91 -52.87 34.75
CA ALA A 41 29.71 -53.52 35.26
C ALA A 41 29.36 -54.81 34.50
N VAL A 42 29.44 -54.79 33.16
CA VAL A 42 29.19 -55.98 32.32
C VAL A 42 30.21 -57.08 32.63
N THR A 43 31.49 -56.73 32.77
CA THR A 43 32.56 -57.69 33.08
C THR A 43 32.36 -58.32 34.46
N MET A 44 31.98 -57.51 35.47
CA MET A 44 31.71 -57.99 36.83
C MET A 44 30.53 -58.96 36.87
N VAL A 45 29.48 -58.72 36.08
CA VAL A 45 28.29 -59.57 36.03
C VAL A 45 28.54 -60.88 35.28
N LEU A 46 29.33 -60.87 34.19
CA LEU A 46 29.52 -62.06 33.36
C LEU A 46 30.62 -63.01 33.84
N HIS A 47 31.75 -62.52 34.36
CA HIS A 47 32.92 -63.36 34.64
C HIS A 47 33.27 -63.50 36.13
N GLY A 48 32.76 -62.63 37.01
CA GLY A 48 32.96 -62.72 38.47
C GLY A 48 34.40 -62.50 38.98
N GLN A 49 35.41 -62.52 38.10
CA GLN A 49 36.78 -62.10 38.37
C GLN A 49 37.28 -61.18 37.24
N VAL A 50 38.08 -60.17 37.61
CA VAL A 50 38.64 -59.20 36.67
C VAL A 50 40.00 -59.71 36.20
N GLU A 51 40.07 -60.28 35.01
CA GLU A 51 41.34 -60.64 34.38
C GLU A 51 42.04 -59.40 33.79
N SER A 52 43.38 -59.39 33.81
CA SER A 52 44.19 -58.31 33.23
C SER A 52 43.94 -58.10 31.73
N ILE A 53 43.42 -59.12 31.02
CA ILE A 53 43.02 -59.04 29.61
C ILE A 53 41.87 -58.03 29.42
N ASP A 54 40.93 -57.94 30.36
CA ASP A 54 39.79 -57.03 30.25
C ASP A 54 40.20 -55.58 30.50
N VAL A 55 41.17 -55.36 31.39
CA VAL A 55 41.75 -54.03 31.63
C VAL A 55 42.48 -53.52 30.39
N ILE A 56 43.31 -54.35 29.76
CA ILE A 56 44.04 -54.00 28.53
C ILE A 56 43.07 -53.74 27.37
N ARG A 57 42.02 -54.55 27.25
CA ARG A 57 40.97 -54.36 26.23
C ARG A 57 40.19 -53.05 26.44
N SER A 58 39.85 -52.70 27.69
CA SER A 58 39.19 -51.43 28.01
C SER A 58 40.06 -50.21 27.68
N ILE A 59 41.37 -50.27 27.98
CA ILE A 59 42.32 -49.20 27.63
C ILE A 59 42.43 -49.03 26.11
N PHE A 60 42.49 -50.14 25.35
CA PHE A 60 42.53 -50.11 23.88
C PHE A 60 41.26 -49.50 23.27
N PHE A 61 40.08 -49.89 23.78
CA PHE A 61 38.81 -49.31 23.35
C PHE A 61 38.71 -47.84 23.74
N GLY A 62 39.13 -47.45 24.94
CA GLY A 62 39.18 -46.05 25.37
C GLY A 62 40.07 -45.20 24.44
N LEU A 63 41.25 -45.69 24.08
CA LEU A 63 42.16 -44.99 23.18
C LEU A 63 41.60 -44.85 21.76
N LEU A 64 40.84 -45.83 21.28
CA LEU A 64 40.23 -45.80 19.95
C LEU A 64 38.95 -44.96 19.89
N ILE A 65 38.12 -45.02 20.94
CA ILE A 65 36.80 -44.37 21.00
C ILE A 65 36.94 -42.89 21.34
N THR A 66 37.92 -42.49 22.16
CA THR A 66 38.04 -41.08 22.60
C THR A 66 38.28 -40.09 21.44
N PRO A 67 39.21 -40.33 20.49
CA PRO A 67 39.38 -39.44 19.33
C PRO A 67 38.14 -39.38 18.45
N TRP A 68 37.44 -40.51 18.30
CA TRP A 68 36.25 -40.61 17.46
C TRP A 68 35.04 -39.92 18.11
N ALA A 69 34.88 -40.06 19.42
CA ALA A 69 33.86 -39.37 20.20
C ALA A 69 34.07 -37.85 20.20
N VAL A 70 35.31 -37.38 20.39
CA VAL A 70 35.64 -35.94 20.33
C VAL A 70 35.35 -35.38 18.94
N TYR A 71 35.76 -36.07 17.87
CA TYR A 71 35.49 -35.65 16.49
C TYR A 71 33.98 -35.57 16.21
N PHE A 72 33.23 -36.63 16.52
CA PHE A 72 31.78 -36.69 16.29
C PHE A 72 31.05 -35.57 17.04
N LEU A 73 31.40 -35.35 18.30
CA LEU A 73 30.78 -34.34 19.14
C LEU A 73 31.12 -32.91 18.67
N SER A 74 32.36 -32.69 18.20
CA SER A 74 32.76 -31.42 17.57
C SER A 74 31.91 -31.12 16.33
N VAL A 75 31.74 -32.10 15.43
CA VAL A 75 30.94 -31.94 14.20
C VAL A 75 29.46 -31.68 14.51
N VAL A 76 28.87 -32.43 15.44
CA VAL A 76 27.46 -32.24 15.83
C VAL A 76 27.22 -30.85 16.43
N VAL A 77 28.18 -30.35 17.21
CA VAL A 77 28.10 -29.04 17.84
C VAL A 77 28.27 -27.90 16.81
N GLU A 78 29.20 -28.03 15.86
CA GLU A 78 29.40 -27.07 14.77
C GLU A 78 28.14 -26.91 13.91
N GLN A 79 27.48 -28.02 13.58
CA GLN A 79 26.22 -28.04 12.84
C GLN A 79 25.06 -27.35 13.60
N LEU A 80 25.02 -27.48 14.93
CA LEU A 80 24.01 -26.83 15.77
C LEU A 80 24.24 -25.31 15.87
N GLU A 81 25.49 -24.88 15.96
CA GLU A 81 25.85 -23.47 16.04
C GLU A 81 25.53 -22.73 14.73
N GLU A 82 25.84 -23.34 13.59
CA GLU A 82 25.50 -22.79 12.28
C GLU A 82 23.97 -22.65 12.10
N SER A 83 23.21 -23.65 12.56
CA SER A 83 21.75 -23.63 12.51
C SER A 83 21.14 -22.53 13.40
N ARG A 84 21.70 -22.28 14.59
CA ARG A 84 21.28 -21.19 15.48
C ARG A 84 21.59 -19.82 14.90
N GLN A 85 22.76 -19.63 14.30
CA GLN A 85 23.11 -18.38 13.64
C GLN A 85 22.20 -18.08 12.45
N ARG A 86 21.92 -19.08 11.60
CA ARG A 86 20.98 -18.94 10.48
C ARG A 86 19.58 -18.54 10.96
N LEU A 87 19.07 -19.21 11.99
CA LEU A 87 17.76 -18.88 12.56
C LEU A 87 17.73 -17.44 13.12
N SER A 88 18.78 -17.00 13.81
CA SER A 88 18.87 -15.63 14.34
C SER A 88 18.81 -14.59 13.22
N ARG A 89 19.52 -14.82 12.09
CA ARG A 89 19.47 -13.91 10.93
C ARG A 89 18.08 -13.87 10.29
N LEU A 90 17.40 -15.02 10.22
CA LEU A 90 16.04 -15.09 9.68
C LEU A 90 15.04 -14.35 10.58
N VAL A 91 15.13 -14.52 11.90
CA VAL A 91 14.28 -13.80 12.86
C VAL A 91 14.50 -12.30 12.74
N GLN A 92 15.76 -11.85 12.74
CA GLN A 92 16.09 -10.43 12.57
C GLN A 92 15.54 -9.87 11.25
N LYS A 93 15.65 -10.61 10.15
CA LYS A 93 15.11 -10.20 8.85
C LYS A 93 13.58 -10.15 8.84
N LEU A 94 12.91 -11.07 9.53
CA LEU A 94 11.45 -11.05 9.67
C LEU A 94 10.98 -9.84 10.49
N GLU A 95 11.67 -9.50 11.58
CA GLU A 95 11.38 -8.30 12.37
C GLU A 95 11.51 -7.04 11.51
N GLU A 96 12.59 -6.91 10.74
CA GLU A 96 12.80 -5.77 9.85
C GLU A 96 11.75 -5.68 8.72
N MET A 97 11.32 -6.82 8.16
CA MET A 97 10.23 -6.82 7.17
C MET A 97 8.90 -6.41 7.81
N ARG A 98 8.62 -6.89 9.03
CA ARG A 98 7.40 -6.55 9.76
C ARG A 98 7.32 -5.05 10.08
N GLU A 99 8.43 -4.42 10.46
CA GLU A 99 8.48 -2.98 10.69
C GLU A 99 8.24 -2.18 9.41
N ARG A 100 8.83 -2.62 8.28
CA ARG A 100 8.59 -2.01 6.97
C ARG A 100 7.14 -2.13 6.53
N ASP A 101 6.53 -3.30 6.70
CA ASP A 101 5.13 -3.53 6.36
C ASP A 101 4.21 -2.65 7.22
N LEU A 102 4.50 -2.51 8.52
CA LEU A 102 3.73 -1.63 9.41
C LEU A 102 3.81 -0.17 8.93
N LYS A 103 5.02 0.32 8.64
CA LYS A 103 5.24 1.69 8.17
C LYS A 103 4.52 1.95 6.85
N LEU A 104 4.62 1.02 5.90
CA LEU A 104 3.95 1.13 4.61
C LEU A 104 2.42 1.11 4.76
N ASN A 105 1.89 0.28 5.66
CA ASN A 105 0.46 0.23 5.93
C ASN A 105 -0.07 1.55 6.51
N VAL A 106 0.67 2.18 7.42
CA VAL A 106 0.33 3.51 7.96
C VAL A 106 0.34 4.55 6.85
N GLN A 107 1.39 4.60 6.04
CA GLN A 107 1.48 5.55 4.91
C GLN A 107 0.35 5.37 3.90
N LEU A 108 -0.02 4.12 3.58
CA LEU A 108 -1.14 3.84 2.68
C LEU A 108 -2.46 4.34 3.27
N LYS A 109 -2.69 4.14 4.57
CA LYS A 109 -3.90 4.64 5.24
C LYS A 109 -3.97 6.17 5.22
N ASP A 110 -2.86 6.84 5.47
CA ASP A 110 -2.79 8.30 5.42
C ASP A 110 -3.06 8.83 4.00
N ASN A 111 -2.47 8.23 2.98
CA ASN A 111 -2.70 8.60 1.59
C ASN A 111 -4.18 8.38 1.17
N ILE A 112 -4.79 7.26 1.59
CA ILE A 112 -6.21 7.00 1.33
C ILE A 112 -7.08 8.06 2.03
N ALA A 113 -6.75 8.44 3.26
CA ALA A 113 -7.49 9.48 3.98
C ALA A 113 -7.38 10.85 3.27
N GLN A 114 -6.18 11.22 2.81
CA GLN A 114 -5.98 12.45 2.04
C GLN A 114 -6.75 12.45 0.72
N LEU A 115 -6.67 11.36 -0.05
CA LEU A 115 -7.38 11.25 -1.32
C LEU A 115 -8.89 11.29 -1.13
N ASN A 116 -9.43 10.63 -0.09
CA ASN A 116 -10.85 10.69 0.20
C ASN A 116 -11.31 12.10 0.56
N GLN A 117 -10.47 12.87 1.26
CA GLN A 117 -10.77 14.27 1.54
C GLN A 117 -10.77 15.12 0.26
N GLU A 118 -9.77 14.95 -0.61
CA GLU A 118 -9.72 15.66 -1.89
C GLU A 118 -10.92 15.31 -2.80
N ILE A 119 -11.32 14.05 -2.83
CA ILE A 119 -12.51 13.61 -3.59
C ILE A 119 -13.77 14.29 -3.04
N ALA A 120 -13.95 14.34 -1.72
CA ALA A 120 -15.10 14.99 -1.10
C ALA A 120 -15.15 16.50 -1.40
N ASP A 121 -13.99 17.16 -1.39
CA ASP A 121 -13.89 18.59 -1.74
C ASP A 121 -14.23 18.82 -3.23
N ARG A 122 -13.75 17.95 -4.13
CA ARG A 122 -14.07 18.02 -5.57
C ARG A 122 -15.54 17.75 -5.85
N GLU A 123 -16.13 16.73 -5.22
CA GLU A 123 -17.54 16.39 -5.39
C GLU A 123 -18.44 17.56 -4.96
N LYS A 124 -18.09 18.25 -3.87
CA LYS A 124 -18.81 19.45 -3.43
C LYS A 124 -18.70 20.59 -4.46
N ALA A 125 -17.50 20.85 -4.98
CA ALA A 125 -17.30 21.90 -5.98
C ALA A 125 -18.03 21.58 -7.30
N GLU A 126 -18.05 20.31 -7.72
CA GLU A 126 -18.81 19.86 -8.89
C GLU A 126 -20.32 20.00 -8.69
N ALA A 127 -20.83 19.73 -7.49
CA ALA A 127 -22.24 19.92 -7.16
C ALA A 127 -22.64 21.41 -7.22
N GLU A 128 -21.83 22.30 -6.67
CA GLU A 128 -22.04 23.75 -6.75
C GLU A 128 -22.00 24.24 -8.22
N LEU A 129 -21.03 23.76 -9.00
CA LEU A 129 -20.94 24.07 -10.43
C LEU A 129 -22.19 23.60 -11.18
N GLN A 130 -22.65 22.37 -10.92
CA GLN A 130 -23.84 21.82 -11.57
C GLN A 130 -25.08 22.65 -11.25
N GLU A 131 -25.23 23.11 -10.01
CA GLU A 131 -26.33 23.98 -9.61
C GLU A 131 -26.28 25.32 -10.37
N THR A 132 -25.12 25.97 -10.43
CA THR A 132 -24.97 27.22 -11.19
C THR A 132 -25.24 27.03 -12.68
N PHE A 133 -24.86 25.88 -13.24
CA PHE A 133 -25.11 25.57 -14.65
C PHE A 133 -26.59 25.40 -14.94
N GLU A 134 -27.35 24.75 -14.06
CA GLU A 134 -28.81 24.64 -14.20
C GLU A 134 -29.49 26.01 -14.07
N GLN A 135 -29.03 26.88 -13.16
CA GLN A 135 -29.55 28.26 -13.05
C GLN A 135 -29.29 29.06 -14.33
N LEU A 136 -28.07 28.99 -14.88
CA LEU A 136 -27.71 29.68 -16.12
C LEU A 136 -28.53 29.19 -17.32
N LYS A 137 -28.83 27.89 -17.41
CA LYS A 137 -29.71 27.35 -18.47
C LYS A 137 -31.10 27.97 -18.42
N VAL A 138 -31.67 28.11 -17.23
CA VAL A 138 -32.98 28.74 -17.06
C VAL A 138 -32.93 30.19 -17.50
N GLU A 139 -31.93 30.95 -17.06
CA GLU A 139 -31.79 32.37 -17.45
C GLU A 139 -31.60 32.54 -18.96
N ILE A 140 -30.79 31.68 -19.60
CA ILE A 140 -30.59 31.72 -21.06
C ILE A 140 -31.92 31.47 -21.78
N LYS A 141 -32.69 30.48 -21.33
CA LYS A 141 -33.98 30.16 -21.95
C LYS A 141 -34.97 31.33 -21.82
N GLU A 142 -35.05 31.96 -20.65
CA GLU A 142 -35.89 33.14 -20.44
C GLU A 142 -35.44 34.32 -21.32
N ARG A 143 -34.13 34.55 -21.44
CA ARG A 143 -33.59 35.58 -22.33
C ARG A 143 -33.90 35.31 -23.79
N GLU A 144 -33.83 34.05 -24.23
CA GLU A 144 -34.14 33.65 -25.61
C GLU A 144 -35.63 33.86 -25.92
N GLU A 145 -36.53 33.45 -25.01
CA GLU A 145 -37.97 33.69 -25.16
C GLU A 145 -38.31 35.19 -25.23
N ALA A 146 -37.67 36.01 -24.38
CA ALA A 146 -37.84 37.46 -24.43
C ALA A 146 -37.32 38.08 -25.73
N GLN A 147 -36.18 37.60 -26.25
CA GLN A 147 -35.66 38.05 -27.56
C GLN A 147 -36.62 37.71 -28.70
N ILE A 148 -37.16 36.50 -28.72
CA ILE A 148 -38.15 36.08 -29.74
C ILE A 148 -39.39 36.98 -29.68
N GLN A 149 -39.90 37.28 -28.47
CA GLN A 149 -41.06 38.17 -28.31
C GLN A 149 -40.77 39.59 -28.80
N LEU A 150 -39.58 40.14 -28.50
CA LEU A 150 -39.16 41.45 -28.98
C LEU A 150 -39.03 41.48 -30.51
N GLU A 151 -38.47 40.42 -31.10
CA GLU A 151 -38.34 40.31 -32.56
C GLU A 151 -39.72 40.22 -33.23
N GLN A 152 -40.65 39.44 -32.66
CA GLN A 152 -42.03 39.37 -33.14
C GLN A 152 -42.76 40.73 -33.05
N GLN A 153 -42.59 41.46 -31.94
CA GLN A 153 -43.15 42.81 -31.79
C GLN A 153 -42.54 43.79 -32.80
N SER A 154 -41.22 43.75 -32.99
CA SER A 154 -40.51 44.58 -33.96
C SER A 154 -41.00 44.30 -35.39
N SER A 155 -41.09 43.02 -35.78
CA SER A 155 -41.59 42.58 -37.08
C SER A 155 -43.06 42.97 -37.30
N PHE A 156 -43.90 42.82 -36.27
CA PHE A 156 -45.30 43.24 -36.33
C PHE A 156 -45.45 44.75 -36.51
N LEU A 157 -44.72 45.55 -35.71
CA LEU A 157 -44.71 47.02 -35.84
C LEU A 157 -44.23 47.43 -37.24
N ARG A 158 -43.18 46.80 -37.75
CA ARG A 158 -42.67 47.03 -39.11
C ARG A 158 -43.74 46.79 -40.17
N SER A 159 -44.42 45.65 -40.10
CA SER A 159 -45.50 45.28 -41.02
C SER A 159 -46.70 46.23 -40.94
N PHE A 160 -47.07 46.64 -39.72
CA PHE A 160 -48.14 47.62 -39.50
C PHE A 160 -47.79 48.98 -40.11
N LEU A 161 -46.56 49.45 -39.89
CA LEU A 161 -46.07 50.66 -40.53
C LEU A 161 -46.14 50.49 -42.05
N ASP A 162 -45.58 49.43 -42.63
CA ASP A 162 -45.54 49.19 -44.08
C ASP A 162 -46.93 49.08 -44.75
N ALA A 163 -47.97 48.68 -44.02
CA ALA A 163 -49.34 48.63 -44.51
C ALA A 163 -50.06 49.99 -44.47
N SER A 164 -49.55 50.96 -43.70
CA SER A 164 -50.15 52.29 -43.58
C SER A 164 -49.88 53.12 -44.84
N PRO A 165 -50.92 53.76 -45.43
CA PRO A 165 -50.74 54.66 -46.56
C PRO A 165 -50.10 56.01 -46.17
N ASP A 166 -49.97 56.28 -44.87
CA ASP A 166 -49.37 57.51 -44.36
C ASP A 166 -47.83 57.49 -44.46
N LEU A 167 -47.23 58.66 -44.71
CA LEU A 167 -45.79 58.82 -44.78
C LEU A 167 -45.18 58.83 -43.36
N VAL A 168 -44.63 57.69 -42.92
CA VAL A 168 -44.00 57.54 -41.60
C VAL A 168 -42.48 57.39 -41.72
N PHE A 169 -41.76 58.19 -40.93
CA PHE A 169 -40.30 58.08 -40.73
C PHE A 169 -39.96 58.29 -39.25
N TYR A 170 -38.90 57.64 -38.77
CA TYR A 170 -38.43 57.76 -37.38
C TYR A 170 -36.91 57.94 -37.31
N ARG A 171 -36.45 58.51 -36.19
CA ARG A 171 -35.06 58.89 -35.94
C ARG A 171 -34.56 58.29 -34.63
N ASN A 172 -33.27 58.01 -34.54
CA ASN A 172 -32.64 57.58 -33.29
C ASN A 172 -32.52 58.75 -32.29
N GLU A 173 -32.03 58.46 -31.09
CA GLU A 173 -31.81 59.48 -30.04
C GLU A 173 -30.83 60.58 -30.49
N ASP A 174 -29.91 60.26 -31.41
CA ASP A 174 -28.94 61.18 -32.00
C ASP A 174 -29.51 62.02 -33.17
N LYS A 175 -30.83 61.92 -33.43
CA LYS A 175 -31.57 62.63 -34.49
C LYS A 175 -31.21 62.22 -35.92
N GLU A 176 -30.50 61.11 -36.09
CA GLU A 176 -30.21 60.48 -37.38
C GLU A 176 -31.42 59.67 -37.86
N PHE A 177 -31.58 59.54 -39.18
CA PHE A 177 -32.67 58.77 -39.75
C PHE A 177 -32.45 57.27 -39.51
N SER A 178 -33.40 56.64 -38.81
CA SER A 178 -33.28 55.23 -38.40
C SER A 178 -34.15 54.29 -39.24
N GLY A 179 -35.17 54.81 -39.94
CA GLY A 179 -35.98 54.03 -40.87
C GLY A 179 -37.19 54.76 -41.42
N CYS A 180 -37.79 54.19 -42.45
CA CYS A 180 -39.02 54.67 -43.10
C CYS A 180 -39.88 53.50 -43.58
N ASN A 181 -41.21 53.71 -43.66
CA ASN A 181 -42.15 52.72 -44.19
C ASN A 181 -42.20 52.76 -45.74
N ARG A 182 -42.54 51.63 -46.36
CA ARG A 182 -42.75 51.43 -47.80
C ARG A 182 -43.46 52.57 -48.54
N ALA A 183 -44.51 53.18 -47.97
CA ALA A 183 -45.22 54.30 -48.59
C ALA A 183 -44.29 55.51 -48.88
N MET A 184 -43.33 55.76 -47.98
CA MET A 184 -42.33 56.83 -48.11
C MET A 184 -41.27 56.49 -49.17
N GLU A 185 -40.86 55.22 -49.27
CA GLU A 185 -39.93 54.77 -50.31
C GLU A 185 -40.52 54.95 -51.72
N LEU A 186 -41.79 54.59 -51.90
CA LEU A 186 -42.48 54.68 -53.20
C LEU A 186 -42.63 56.14 -53.67
N LEU A 187 -42.87 57.07 -52.74
CA LEU A 187 -42.99 58.49 -53.06
C LEU A 187 -41.64 59.15 -53.37
N THR A 188 -40.62 58.85 -52.57
CA THR A 188 -39.30 59.49 -52.68
C THR A 188 -38.38 58.81 -53.71
N GLY A 189 -38.70 57.58 -54.14
CA GLY A 189 -37.89 56.78 -55.06
C GLY A 189 -36.56 56.32 -54.47
N LYS A 190 -36.38 56.45 -53.16
CA LYS A 190 -35.15 56.13 -52.41
C LYS A 190 -35.47 55.06 -51.36
N SER A 191 -34.66 54.01 -51.31
CA SER A 191 -34.81 52.95 -50.30
C SER A 191 -34.34 53.41 -48.91
N GLU A 192 -34.84 52.78 -47.86
CA GLU A 192 -34.46 53.04 -46.48
C GLU A 192 -32.93 53.11 -46.27
N ASN A 193 -32.19 52.14 -46.82
CA ASN A 193 -30.72 52.07 -46.73
C ASN A 193 -29.99 53.24 -47.39
N SER A 194 -30.68 54.09 -48.17
CA SER A 194 -30.09 55.28 -48.78
C SER A 194 -30.25 56.54 -47.92
N TRP A 195 -31.01 56.47 -46.83
CA TRP A 195 -31.22 57.55 -45.86
C TRP A 195 -30.51 57.33 -44.53
N CYS A 196 -30.26 56.08 -44.14
CA CYS A 196 -29.41 55.73 -43.00
C CYS A 196 -27.95 56.04 -43.34
N ILE A 197 -27.42 57.13 -42.77
CA ILE A 197 -25.99 57.50 -42.80
C ILE A 197 -25.46 57.29 -41.39
#